data_AF-A0A6D0F5B3-F1
#
_entry.id   AF-A0A6D0F5B3-F1
#
_cell.length_a   1.000
_cell.length_b   1.000
_cell.length_c   1.000
_cell.angle_alpha   90.00
_cell.angle_beta   90.00
_cell.angle_gamma   90.00
#
_symmetry.space_group_name_H-M   'P 1'
#
loop_
_entity.id
_entity.type
_entity.pdbx_description
1 polymer ?
#
loop_
_entity_poly.entity_id
_entity_poly.type
_entity_poly.pdbx_seq_one_letter_code
_entity_poly.pdbx_strand_id
1 'polypeptide(L)'
;LVGGGLSIEHGNKKTYARTASEFGYLPLEHTLAVAEAVVTTQRDWGNRTDRKNAKTKYTLERVGVETFKAEVERRAGIKFEPIRPYEFTGRGDRIGWVKGIDDNWHLTLFIENGRILDYPGRPLKTGLLEIAKIHKGDFRITANQNLIIAGVPESEKAKIEKIAKESGLMNAVTPQRENSMACVSFPTCPLAMAEAERFLPSFIDNIDNLMAKHGVSDEHIVMRVTGCPNGCGRAMLAEVGLVGKAPGRYNLHLGGNRIGTRIPRMYKENITEPEILASLDELIGRWAKEREAGEGFGDFTVRAGIIRPVLDPARDLWD
;
A
#
# COMPACT_ATOMS: atom_id res chain seq x y z
N LEU A 1 17.59 -1.17 3.01
CA LEU A 1 17.12 -1.46 1.63
C LEU A 1 17.03 -0.15 0.84
N VAL A 2 17.36 -0.14 -0.44
CA VAL A 2 17.40 1.08 -1.29
C VAL A 2 16.77 0.81 -2.67
N GLY A 3 16.17 1.82 -3.31
CA GLY A 3 15.81 1.74 -4.72
C GLY A 3 14.36 1.43 -5.07
N GLY A 4 13.45 1.42 -4.09
CA GLY A 4 12.03 1.24 -4.37
C GLY A 4 11.39 2.46 -5.06
N GLY A 5 10.39 2.23 -5.91
CA GLY A 5 9.56 3.31 -6.45
C GLY A 5 8.53 2.87 -7.49
N LEU A 6 7.30 3.39 -7.40
CA LEU A 6 6.13 2.80 -8.08
C LEU A 6 5.66 3.52 -9.34
N SER A 7 6.02 4.80 -9.52
CA SER A 7 5.57 5.60 -10.67
C SER A 7 6.03 5.00 -12.00
N ILE A 8 5.10 4.90 -12.94
CA ILE A 8 5.30 4.53 -14.34
C ILE A 8 4.62 5.57 -15.24
N GLU A 9 4.76 5.43 -16.54
CA GLU A 9 4.01 6.16 -17.55
C GLU A 9 3.39 5.16 -18.53
N HIS A 10 2.10 5.33 -18.83
CA HIS A 10 1.37 4.44 -19.72
C HIS A 10 2.04 4.34 -21.09
N GLY A 11 2.29 3.12 -21.57
CA GLY A 11 2.95 2.87 -22.85
C GLY A 11 4.47 3.12 -22.88
N ASN A 12 5.07 3.67 -21.82
CA ASN A 12 6.50 3.96 -21.78
C ASN A 12 7.27 2.83 -21.09
N LYS A 13 7.74 1.85 -21.88
CA LYS A 13 8.52 0.70 -21.40
C LYS A 13 9.86 1.05 -20.75
N LYS A 14 10.34 2.30 -20.86
CA LYS A 14 11.54 2.79 -20.15
C LYS A 14 11.25 3.14 -18.68
N THR A 15 9.99 3.28 -18.32
CA THR A 15 9.56 3.49 -16.92
C THR A 15 9.05 2.17 -16.34
N TYR A 16 9.33 1.92 -15.07
CA TYR A 16 8.93 0.67 -14.42
C TYR A 16 8.81 0.87 -12.91
N ALA A 17 7.87 0.18 -12.27
CA ALA A 17 7.88 0.05 -10.82
C ALA A 17 9.10 -0.79 -10.40
N ARG A 18 9.68 -0.56 -9.22
CA ARG A 18 10.81 -1.36 -8.71
C ARG A 18 10.66 -1.58 -7.22
N THR A 19 10.94 -2.78 -6.75
CA THR A 19 11.14 -3.10 -5.33
C THR A 19 12.50 -2.57 -4.85
N ALA A 20 12.72 -2.52 -3.54
CA ALA A 20 14.00 -2.10 -2.99
C ALA A 20 14.97 -3.30 -2.92
N SER A 21 16.26 -3.04 -3.10
CA SER A 21 17.33 -4.04 -2.96
C SER A 21 17.97 -3.93 -1.57
N GLU A 22 18.37 -5.06 -1.01
CA GLU A 22 19.14 -5.13 0.22
C GLU A 22 20.58 -4.68 -0.02
N PHE A 23 21.16 -3.95 0.95
CA PHE A 23 22.57 -3.56 0.93
C PHE A 23 23.35 -4.34 1.99
N GLY A 24 22.81 -4.39 3.20
CA GLY A 24 23.37 -5.09 4.36
C GLY A 24 22.87 -4.44 5.64
N TYR A 25 23.38 -4.93 6.78
CA TYR A 25 23.12 -4.36 8.10
C TYR A 25 24.14 -3.25 8.42
N LEU A 26 23.70 -2.28 9.24
CA LEU A 26 24.55 -1.27 9.86
C LEU A 26 24.25 -1.16 11.36
N PRO A 27 25.26 -0.96 12.22
CA PRO A 27 25.07 -0.52 13.59
C PRO A 27 24.34 0.83 13.69
N LEU A 28 23.64 1.07 14.80
CA LEU A 28 22.74 2.21 14.95
C LEU A 28 23.48 3.55 14.87
N GLU A 29 24.70 3.62 15.37
CA GLU A 29 25.57 4.80 15.37
C GLU A 29 25.89 5.33 13.95
N HIS A 30 25.75 4.50 12.92
CA HIS A 30 26.04 4.87 11.54
C HIS A 30 24.81 5.30 10.73
N THR A 31 23.61 5.33 11.34
CA THR A 31 22.34 5.59 10.66
C THR A 31 22.37 6.88 9.83
N LEU A 32 22.81 7.99 10.42
CA LEU A 32 22.81 9.29 9.75
C LEU A 32 23.87 9.37 8.65
N ALA A 33 25.06 8.84 8.89
CA ALA A 33 26.13 8.81 7.90
C ALA A 33 25.74 7.99 6.66
N VAL A 34 25.11 6.83 6.85
CA VAL A 34 24.60 6.00 5.75
C VAL A 34 23.45 6.69 5.02
N ALA A 35 22.52 7.34 5.74
CA ALA A 35 21.43 8.08 5.13
C ALA A 35 21.96 9.21 4.23
N GLU A 36 22.90 10.01 4.72
CA GLU A 36 23.55 11.08 3.96
C GLU A 36 24.31 10.52 2.74
N ALA A 37 25.05 9.43 2.92
CA ALA A 37 25.77 8.77 1.84
C ALA A 37 24.83 8.31 0.71
N VAL A 38 23.70 7.67 1.03
CA VAL A 38 22.70 7.26 0.02
C VAL A 38 22.13 8.47 -0.72
N VAL A 39 21.78 9.54 0.02
CA VAL A 39 21.21 10.76 -0.57
C VAL A 39 22.22 11.46 -1.49
N THR A 40 23.47 11.62 -1.05
CA THR A 40 24.49 12.31 -1.84
C THR A 40 24.93 11.49 -3.04
N THR A 41 25.06 10.16 -2.92
CA THR A 41 25.34 9.29 -4.08
C THR A 41 24.22 9.40 -5.12
N GLN A 42 22.95 9.34 -4.69
CA GLN A 42 21.84 9.56 -5.60
C GLN A 42 21.83 10.98 -6.19
N ARG A 43 22.18 12.00 -5.41
CA ARG A 43 22.22 13.40 -5.86
C ARG A 43 23.19 13.56 -7.02
N ASP A 44 24.38 12.97 -6.89
CA ASP A 44 25.49 13.10 -7.83
C ASP A 44 25.31 12.21 -9.06
N TRP A 45 24.75 11.00 -8.87
CA TRP A 45 24.61 10.02 -9.95
C TRP A 45 23.25 10.03 -10.61
N GLY A 46 22.22 10.66 -10.03
CA GLY A 46 20.88 10.72 -10.61
C GLY A 46 20.90 11.36 -12.00
N ASN A 47 20.15 10.79 -12.95
CA ASN A 47 20.01 11.40 -14.29
C ASN A 47 19.26 12.73 -14.15
N ARG A 48 19.96 13.86 -14.30
CA ARG A 48 19.38 15.21 -14.17
C ARG A 48 18.76 15.73 -15.47
N THR A 49 19.14 15.17 -16.61
CA THR A 49 18.64 15.56 -17.93
C THR A 49 17.23 15.03 -18.16
N ASP A 50 17.02 13.73 -17.91
CA ASP A 50 15.69 13.11 -18.02
C ASP A 50 15.05 12.91 -16.64
N ARG A 51 14.09 13.78 -16.32
CA ARG A 51 13.34 13.72 -15.06
C ARG A 51 12.62 12.38 -14.86
N LYS A 52 12.17 11.71 -15.92
CA LYS A 52 11.48 10.41 -15.85
C LYS A 52 12.44 9.27 -15.52
N ASN A 53 13.75 9.47 -15.71
CA ASN A 53 14.82 8.55 -15.37
C ASN A 53 15.64 8.99 -14.13
N ALA A 54 15.22 10.07 -13.44
CA ALA A 54 15.99 10.66 -12.33
C ALA A 54 15.90 9.93 -10.99
N LYS A 55 14.93 9.01 -10.82
CA LYS A 55 14.67 8.34 -9.53
C LYS A 55 15.73 7.28 -9.22
N THR A 56 16.03 7.05 -7.94
CA THR A 56 17.06 6.09 -7.48
C THR A 56 16.91 4.69 -8.05
N LYS A 57 15.67 4.22 -8.28
CA LYS A 57 15.40 2.94 -8.93
C LYS A 57 16.09 2.81 -10.30
N TYR A 58 16.13 3.88 -11.08
CA TYR A 58 16.76 3.91 -12.39
C TYR A 58 18.28 4.06 -12.27
N THR A 59 18.76 4.88 -11.31
CA THR A 59 20.20 5.00 -11.03
C THR A 59 20.80 3.63 -10.69
N LEU A 60 20.14 2.87 -9.81
CA LEU A 60 20.62 1.54 -9.41
C LEU A 60 20.69 0.55 -10.56
N GLU A 61 19.68 0.49 -11.42
CA GLU A 61 19.73 -0.38 -12.60
C GLU A 61 20.79 0.05 -13.61
N ARG A 62 21.09 1.35 -13.69
CA ARG A 62 22.12 1.87 -14.60
C ARG A 62 23.54 1.57 -14.13
N VAL A 63 23.82 1.70 -12.82
CA VAL A 63 25.18 1.56 -12.26
C VAL A 63 25.45 0.20 -11.63
N GLY A 64 24.40 -0.58 -11.34
CA GLY A 64 24.47 -1.81 -10.57
C GLY A 64 24.38 -1.57 -9.06
N VAL A 65 23.72 -2.49 -8.35
CA VAL A 65 23.53 -2.41 -6.89
C VAL A 65 24.87 -2.38 -6.15
N GLU A 66 25.82 -3.24 -6.52
CA GLU A 66 27.12 -3.33 -5.85
C GLU A 66 27.96 -2.06 -6.02
N THR A 67 27.94 -1.45 -7.22
CA THR A 67 28.61 -0.16 -7.46
C THR A 67 28.06 0.94 -6.57
N PHE A 68 26.73 1.03 -6.45
CA PHE A 68 26.08 2.02 -5.59
C PHE A 68 26.38 1.76 -4.11
N LYS A 69 26.30 0.49 -3.68
CA LYS A 69 26.61 0.08 -2.32
C LYS A 69 28.05 0.44 -1.94
N ALA A 70 29.02 0.14 -2.80
CA ALA A 70 30.43 0.43 -2.57
C ALA A 70 30.70 1.94 -2.39
N GLU A 71 30.04 2.80 -3.18
CA GLU A 71 30.17 4.26 -3.00
C GLU A 71 29.51 4.74 -1.70
N VAL A 72 28.38 4.15 -1.30
CA VAL A 72 27.74 4.45 -0.02
C VAL A 72 28.65 4.07 1.15
N GLU A 73 29.26 2.88 1.12
CA GLU A 73 30.25 2.45 2.10
C GLU A 73 31.42 3.43 2.21
N ARG A 74 31.99 3.83 1.05
CA ARG A 74 33.10 4.78 0.98
C ARG A 74 32.74 6.14 1.61
N ARG A 75 31.55 6.68 1.30
CA ARG A 75 31.08 7.97 1.82
C ARG A 75 30.70 7.92 3.30
N ALA A 76 30.06 6.83 3.74
CA ALA A 76 29.66 6.65 5.12
C ALA A 76 30.83 6.26 6.04
N GLY A 77 31.96 5.81 5.48
CA GLY A 77 33.12 5.37 6.24
C GLY A 77 32.93 4.02 6.94
N ILE A 78 32.10 3.14 6.37
CA ILE A 78 31.75 1.83 6.96
C ILE A 78 31.82 0.71 5.92
N LYS A 79 31.70 -0.54 6.40
CA LYS A 79 31.36 -1.71 5.59
C LYS A 79 30.04 -2.28 6.07
N PHE A 80 29.13 -2.58 5.16
CA PHE A 80 27.88 -3.21 5.54
C PHE A 80 28.13 -4.64 6.02
N GLU A 81 27.52 -5.00 7.15
CA GLU A 81 27.46 -6.39 7.60
C GLU A 81 26.44 -7.18 6.77
N PRO A 82 26.48 -8.53 6.82
CA PRO A 82 25.41 -9.36 6.27
C PRO A 82 24.03 -8.94 6.79
N ILE A 83 23.00 -9.09 5.95
CA ILE A 83 21.62 -8.86 6.38
C ILE A 83 21.31 -9.75 7.59
N ARG A 84 20.72 -9.16 8.62
CA ARG A 84 20.17 -9.91 9.74
C ARG A 84 18.78 -10.42 9.34
N PRO A 85 18.40 -11.67 9.70
CA PRO A 85 17.10 -12.23 9.33
C PRO A 85 15.93 -11.34 9.75
N TYR A 86 14.98 -11.13 8.85
CA TYR A 86 13.70 -10.48 9.11
C TYR A 86 12.63 -11.06 8.19
N GLU A 87 11.38 -11.04 8.63
CA GLU A 87 10.23 -11.48 7.83
C GLU A 87 9.06 -10.50 8.04
N PHE A 88 8.26 -10.30 6.99
CA PHE A 88 6.99 -9.58 7.08
C PHE A 88 5.85 -10.58 6.96
N THR A 89 4.82 -10.42 7.79
CA THR A 89 3.61 -11.26 7.76
C THR A 89 2.40 -10.54 7.17
N GLY A 90 2.46 -9.21 7.03
CA GLY A 90 1.34 -8.42 6.49
C GLY A 90 1.65 -6.93 6.41
N ARG A 91 0.64 -6.16 5.99
CA ARG A 91 0.73 -4.69 5.84
C ARG A 91 -0.49 -3.94 6.37
N GLY A 92 -1.49 -4.65 6.88
CA GLY A 92 -2.70 -4.05 7.44
C GLY A 92 -2.40 -3.33 8.75
N ASP A 93 -3.26 -2.40 9.11
CA ASP A 93 -3.27 -1.86 10.46
C ASP A 93 -3.92 -2.88 11.42
N ARG A 94 -3.72 -2.70 12.72
CA ARG A 94 -4.39 -3.49 13.75
C ARG A 94 -5.64 -2.74 14.21
N ILE A 95 -6.75 -2.90 13.47
CA ILE A 95 -8.02 -2.22 13.75
C ILE A 95 -8.53 -2.61 15.14
N GLY A 96 -9.10 -1.64 15.87
CA GLY A 96 -9.59 -1.83 17.24
C GLY A 96 -8.50 -1.68 18.30
N TRP A 97 -8.74 -2.30 19.46
CA TRP A 97 -7.87 -2.18 20.64
C TRP A 97 -6.72 -3.17 20.63
N VAL A 98 -5.52 -2.68 20.91
CA VAL A 98 -4.35 -3.52 21.19
C VAL A 98 -3.63 -3.01 22.45
N LYS A 99 -3.10 -3.94 23.27
CA LYS A 99 -2.31 -3.60 24.45
C LYS A 99 -0.93 -3.08 24.02
N GLY A 100 -0.52 -1.97 24.62
CA GLY A 100 0.83 -1.40 24.48
C GLY A 100 1.74 -1.81 25.64
N ILE A 101 2.68 -0.93 25.97
CA ILE A 101 3.50 -1.05 27.19
C ILE A 101 2.71 -0.56 28.41
N ASP A 102 3.10 -1.00 29.61
CA ASP A 102 2.47 -0.61 30.88
C ASP A 102 0.95 -0.88 30.89
N ASP A 103 0.16 0.04 31.43
CA ASP A 103 -1.29 -0.02 31.40
C ASP A 103 -1.90 0.55 30.11
N ASN A 104 -1.08 0.99 29.15
CA ASN A 104 -1.53 1.68 27.95
C ASN A 104 -2.15 0.76 26.89
N TRP A 105 -3.09 1.33 26.14
CA TRP A 105 -3.78 0.72 25.02
C TRP A 105 -3.73 1.63 23.79
N HIS A 106 -3.92 1.05 22.61
CA HIS A 106 -3.98 1.76 21.33
C HIS A 106 -5.27 1.38 20.63
N LEU A 107 -6.11 2.37 20.29
CA LEU A 107 -7.31 2.19 19.48
C LEU A 107 -7.04 2.67 18.06
N THR A 108 -6.95 1.74 17.12
CA THR A 108 -6.88 2.09 15.69
C THR A 108 -8.29 2.19 15.11
N LEU A 109 -8.61 3.33 14.52
CA LEU A 109 -9.89 3.63 13.88
C LEU A 109 -9.74 3.51 12.37
N PHE A 110 -10.54 2.64 11.75
CA PHE A 110 -10.66 2.62 10.29
C PHE A 110 -11.33 3.92 9.82
N ILE A 111 -10.68 4.64 8.92
CA ILE A 111 -11.21 5.86 8.31
C ILE A 111 -11.13 5.67 6.81
N GLU A 112 -12.28 5.45 6.17
CA GLU A 112 -12.33 5.20 4.72
C GLU A 112 -11.65 6.36 3.95
N ASN A 113 -10.62 6.01 3.17
CA ASN A 113 -9.74 6.93 2.44
C ASN A 113 -9.00 7.99 3.30
N GLY A 114 -8.99 7.85 4.63
CA GLY A 114 -8.49 8.87 5.55
C GLY A 114 -9.25 10.19 5.49
N ARG A 115 -10.48 10.20 4.96
CA ARG A 115 -11.27 11.40 4.77
C ARG A 115 -12.05 11.76 6.04
N ILE A 116 -11.44 12.61 6.86
CA ILE A 116 -12.05 13.11 8.10
C ILE A 116 -12.96 14.31 7.79
N LEU A 117 -14.27 14.07 7.79
CA LEU A 117 -15.32 15.07 7.65
C LEU A 117 -16.53 14.64 8.48
N ASP A 118 -17.36 15.59 8.90
CA ASP A 118 -18.66 15.25 9.47
C ASP A 118 -19.64 14.93 8.34
N TYR A 119 -20.15 13.69 8.36
CA TYR A 119 -21.19 13.21 7.45
C TYR A 119 -22.53 13.14 8.20
N PRO A 120 -23.69 13.16 7.49
CA PRO A 120 -24.98 12.93 8.12
C PRO A 120 -24.98 11.61 8.92
N GLY A 121 -25.26 11.69 10.22
CA GLY A 121 -25.26 10.54 11.13
C GLY A 121 -23.87 9.95 11.47
N ARG A 122 -22.77 10.54 10.98
CA ARG A 122 -21.39 10.10 11.28
C ARG A 122 -20.46 11.32 11.43
N PRO A 123 -20.50 12.01 12.59
CA PRO A 123 -19.70 13.21 12.84
C PRO A 123 -18.22 12.86 13.14
N LEU A 124 -17.50 12.30 12.17
CA LEU A 124 -16.13 11.78 12.36
C LEU A 124 -15.16 12.87 12.83
N LYS A 125 -15.22 14.07 12.24
CA LYS A 125 -14.30 15.18 12.55
C LYS A 125 -14.58 15.72 13.94
N THR A 126 -15.85 15.93 14.28
CA THR A 126 -16.27 16.36 15.62
C THR A 126 -15.92 15.31 16.67
N GLY A 127 -16.17 14.01 16.39
CA GLY A 127 -15.80 12.92 17.28
C GLY A 127 -14.30 12.86 17.60
N LEU A 128 -13.45 12.97 16.57
CA LEU A 128 -12.00 13.02 16.76
C LEU A 128 -11.55 14.26 17.54
N LEU A 129 -12.23 15.40 17.36
CA LEU A 129 -11.96 16.61 18.14
C LEU A 129 -12.32 16.40 19.63
N GLU A 130 -13.45 15.78 19.94
CA GLU A 130 -13.84 15.48 21.33
C GLU A 130 -12.87 14.48 21.98
N ILE A 131 -12.41 13.48 21.24
CA ILE A 131 -11.35 12.57 21.71
C ILE A 131 -10.07 13.37 21.98
N ALA A 132 -9.65 14.24 21.07
CA ALA A 132 -8.42 15.02 21.22
C ALA A 132 -8.44 15.94 22.47
N LYS A 133 -9.61 16.43 22.89
CA LYS A 133 -9.76 17.26 24.10
C LYS A 133 -9.53 16.49 25.39
N ILE A 134 -9.80 15.18 25.42
CA ILE A 134 -9.70 14.36 26.64
C ILE A 134 -8.54 13.36 26.62
N HIS A 135 -7.99 13.07 25.44
CA HIS A 135 -6.92 12.09 25.26
C HIS A 135 -5.65 12.54 25.98
N LYS A 136 -4.97 11.58 26.61
CA LYS A 136 -3.79 11.83 27.47
C LYS A 136 -2.45 11.57 26.77
N GLY A 137 -2.49 11.07 25.54
CA GLY A 137 -1.32 10.81 24.72
C GLY A 137 -1.44 11.48 23.36
N ASP A 138 -0.90 10.82 22.34
CA ASP A 138 -0.85 11.35 20.99
C ASP A 138 -1.74 10.56 20.03
N PHE A 139 -1.95 11.15 18.84
CA PHE A 139 -2.44 10.41 17.69
C PHE A 139 -1.30 9.98 16.78
N ARG A 140 -1.47 8.84 16.10
CA ARG A 140 -0.54 8.37 15.07
C ARG A 140 -1.29 8.13 13.76
N ILE A 141 -0.91 8.83 12.70
CA ILE A 141 -1.46 8.62 11.35
C ILE A 141 -0.78 7.39 10.75
N THR A 142 -1.53 6.43 10.24
CA THR A 142 -0.96 5.20 9.68
C THR A 142 -0.65 5.35 8.20
N ALA A 143 0.19 4.43 7.70
CA ALA A 143 0.48 4.37 6.27
C ALA A 143 -0.73 3.88 5.43
N ASN A 144 -1.79 3.36 6.06
CA ASN A 144 -3.03 2.91 5.44
C ASN A 144 -4.17 3.93 5.60
N GLN A 145 -3.82 5.20 5.86
CA GLN A 145 -4.75 6.34 5.92
C GLN A 145 -5.71 6.31 7.14
N ASN A 146 -5.42 5.48 8.13
CA ASN A 146 -6.18 5.40 9.37
C ASN A 146 -5.52 6.22 10.50
N LEU A 147 -6.15 6.23 11.67
CA LEU A 147 -5.68 6.96 12.83
C LEU A 147 -5.65 6.08 14.08
N ILE A 148 -4.55 6.14 14.84
CA ILE A 148 -4.41 5.47 16.12
C ILE A 148 -4.52 6.51 17.23
N ILE A 149 -5.42 6.27 18.19
CA ILE A 149 -5.45 6.95 19.49
C ILE A 149 -4.51 6.18 20.41
N ALA A 150 -3.29 6.70 20.58
CA ALA A 150 -2.19 5.95 21.18
C ALA A 150 -1.92 6.36 22.63
N GLY A 151 -1.64 5.38 23.48
CA GLY A 151 -1.33 5.60 24.89
C GLY A 151 -2.57 5.90 25.73
N VAL A 152 -3.68 5.19 25.49
CA VAL A 152 -4.89 5.34 26.31
C VAL A 152 -4.71 4.49 27.57
N PRO A 153 -4.70 5.07 28.78
CA PRO A 153 -4.69 4.29 30.01
C PRO A 153 -5.94 3.40 30.08
N GLU A 154 -5.82 2.24 30.70
CA GLU A 154 -6.90 1.26 30.75
C GLU A 154 -8.21 1.84 31.31
N SER A 155 -8.10 2.74 32.29
CA SER A 155 -9.24 3.44 32.91
C SER A 155 -9.99 4.40 31.98
N GLU A 156 -9.37 4.84 30.88
CA GLU A 156 -9.96 5.81 29.94
C GLU A 156 -10.55 5.15 28.68
N LYS A 157 -10.32 3.83 28.47
CA LYS A 157 -10.80 3.10 27.29
C LYS A 157 -12.27 3.30 27.02
N ALA A 158 -13.12 3.16 28.04
CA ALA A 158 -14.56 3.27 27.90
C ALA A 158 -15.01 4.67 27.45
N LYS A 159 -14.33 5.73 27.91
CA LYS A 159 -14.65 7.11 27.52
C LYS A 159 -14.29 7.38 26.06
N ILE A 160 -13.08 6.96 25.66
CA ILE A 160 -12.60 7.10 24.27
C ILE A 160 -13.48 6.30 23.31
N GLU A 161 -13.76 5.04 23.67
CA GLU A 161 -14.57 4.14 22.85
C GLU A 161 -16.01 4.64 22.70
N LYS A 162 -16.61 5.22 23.76
CA LYS A 162 -17.94 5.81 23.68
C LYS A 162 -18.02 6.89 22.60
N ILE A 163 -17.10 7.87 22.63
CA ILE A 163 -17.07 8.95 21.65
C ILE A 163 -16.82 8.38 20.25
N ALA A 164 -15.88 7.44 20.11
CA ALA A 164 -15.56 6.83 18.83
C ALA A 164 -16.76 6.09 18.21
N LYS A 165 -17.49 5.30 19.01
CA LYS A 165 -18.70 4.59 18.59
C LYS A 165 -19.83 5.55 18.23
N GLU A 166 -20.16 6.51 19.10
CA GLU A 166 -21.25 7.47 18.87
C GLU A 166 -20.99 8.35 17.64
N SER A 167 -19.72 8.58 17.29
CA SER A 167 -19.34 9.38 16.13
C SER A 167 -19.26 8.56 14.83
N GLY A 168 -19.44 7.24 14.89
CA GLY A 168 -19.33 6.34 13.74
C GLY A 168 -17.89 6.00 13.30
N LEU A 169 -16.89 6.31 14.14
CA LEU A 169 -15.46 6.00 13.88
C LEU A 169 -15.13 4.51 14.09
N MET A 170 -16.01 3.76 14.75
CA MET A 170 -15.89 2.32 14.99
C MET A 170 -17.00 1.51 14.31
N ASN A 171 -17.60 2.05 13.23
CA ASN A 171 -18.50 1.25 12.41
C ASN A 171 -17.75 0.05 11.83
N ALA A 172 -18.27 -1.15 12.06
CA ALA A 172 -17.66 -2.37 11.57
C ALA A 172 -17.68 -2.41 10.03
N VAL A 173 -16.59 -2.86 9.44
CA VAL A 173 -16.43 -3.06 7.99
C VAL A 173 -15.79 -4.43 7.75
N THR A 174 -15.80 -4.89 6.50
CA THR A 174 -15.17 -6.18 6.13
C THR A 174 -13.65 -6.09 6.20
N PRO A 175 -12.95 -7.23 6.43
CA PRO A 175 -11.49 -7.29 6.27
C PRO A 175 -11.04 -6.81 4.89
N GLN A 176 -11.84 -7.11 3.85
CA GLN A 176 -11.59 -6.63 2.50
C GLN A 176 -11.51 -5.10 2.44
N ARG A 177 -12.41 -4.38 3.10
CA ARG A 177 -12.40 -2.91 3.14
C ARG A 177 -11.23 -2.36 3.95
N GLU A 178 -10.92 -2.97 5.09
CA GLU A 178 -9.75 -2.59 5.93
C GLU A 178 -8.41 -2.72 5.17
N ASN A 179 -8.34 -3.66 4.23
CA ASN A 179 -7.15 -3.92 3.40
C ASN A 179 -7.21 -3.27 2.01
N SER A 180 -8.21 -2.42 1.75
CA SER A 180 -8.36 -1.67 0.50
C SER A 180 -7.91 -0.23 0.64
N MET A 181 -7.39 0.37 -0.44
CA MET A 181 -6.89 1.75 -0.39
C MET A 181 -6.97 2.45 -1.76
N ALA A 182 -7.22 3.75 -1.75
CA ALA A 182 -7.16 4.59 -2.94
C ALA A 182 -6.33 5.87 -2.72
N CYS A 183 -5.79 6.44 -3.80
CA CYS A 183 -5.29 7.81 -3.76
C CYS A 183 -6.43 8.82 -3.88
N VAL A 184 -6.14 10.09 -3.57
CA VAL A 184 -7.12 11.19 -3.68
C VAL A 184 -7.78 11.26 -5.07
N SER A 185 -6.98 11.38 -6.14
CA SER A 185 -7.50 11.61 -7.51
C SER A 185 -8.41 12.85 -7.59
N PHE A 186 -9.49 12.80 -8.36
CA PHE A 186 -10.50 13.86 -8.41
C PHE A 186 -11.16 14.09 -7.04
N PRO A 187 -11.61 15.32 -6.74
CA PRO A 187 -11.64 16.50 -7.62
C PRO A 187 -10.40 17.40 -7.53
N THR A 188 -9.43 17.07 -6.67
CA THR A 188 -8.33 18.01 -6.33
C THR A 188 -7.01 17.69 -7.02
N CYS A 189 -6.75 16.44 -7.41
CA CYS A 189 -5.53 16.07 -8.12
C CYS A 189 -5.61 16.55 -9.59
N PRO A 190 -4.71 17.44 -10.04
CA PRO A 190 -4.73 17.95 -11.42
C PRO A 190 -4.21 16.92 -12.44
N LEU A 191 -3.70 15.78 -11.98
CA LEU A 191 -3.13 14.70 -12.81
C LEU A 191 -4.04 13.46 -12.85
N ALA A 192 -5.24 13.55 -12.28
CA ALA A 192 -6.20 12.45 -12.25
C ALA A 192 -6.65 12.06 -13.67
N MET A 193 -6.64 10.76 -13.97
CA MET A 193 -7.15 10.22 -15.23
C MET A 193 -8.50 9.50 -15.01
N ALA A 194 -8.66 8.82 -13.87
CA ALA A 194 -9.88 8.16 -13.41
C ALA A 194 -10.13 8.46 -11.93
N GLU A 195 -11.36 8.28 -11.45
CA GLU A 195 -11.66 8.35 -10.01
C GLU A 195 -10.83 7.32 -9.22
N ALA A 196 -10.61 7.58 -7.94
CA ALA A 196 -9.99 6.60 -7.05
C ALA A 196 -10.65 6.66 -5.67
N GLU A 197 -10.39 7.71 -4.88
CA GLU A 197 -11.01 7.90 -3.56
C GLU A 197 -12.53 7.82 -3.61
N ARG A 198 -13.17 8.55 -4.53
CA ARG A 198 -14.64 8.59 -4.65
C ARG A 198 -15.24 7.34 -5.31
N PHE A 199 -14.40 6.53 -5.96
CA PHE A 199 -14.79 5.28 -6.60
C PHE A 199 -14.69 4.09 -5.62
N LEU A 200 -13.71 4.11 -4.71
CA LEU A 200 -13.38 3.00 -3.85
C LEU A 200 -14.57 2.50 -2.99
N PRO A 201 -15.38 3.36 -2.33
CA PRO A 201 -16.42 2.87 -1.41
C PRO A 201 -17.44 1.95 -2.09
N SER A 202 -18.01 2.39 -3.22
CA SER A 202 -18.99 1.60 -3.98
C SER A 202 -18.35 0.42 -4.71
N PHE A 203 -17.11 0.58 -5.18
CA PHE A 203 -16.39 -0.54 -5.78
C PHE A 203 -16.16 -1.66 -4.77
N ILE A 204 -15.78 -1.32 -3.52
CA ILE A 204 -15.62 -2.32 -2.46
C ILE A 204 -16.97 -2.88 -2.00
N ASP A 205 -18.09 -2.16 -2.08
CA ASP A 205 -19.42 -2.76 -1.88
C ASP A 205 -19.65 -3.92 -2.87
N ASN A 206 -19.26 -3.73 -4.14
CA ASN A 206 -19.34 -4.77 -5.15
C ASN A 206 -18.37 -5.94 -4.86
N ILE A 207 -17.14 -5.65 -4.43
CA ILE A 207 -16.18 -6.71 -4.05
C ILE A 207 -16.66 -7.48 -2.82
N ASP A 208 -17.21 -6.82 -1.80
CA ASP A 208 -17.79 -7.46 -0.61
C ASP A 208 -18.87 -8.48 -1.02
N ASN A 209 -19.73 -8.13 -1.99
CA ASN A 209 -20.72 -9.05 -2.56
C ASN A 209 -20.07 -10.25 -3.28
N LEU A 210 -18.98 -10.04 -4.02
CA LEU A 210 -18.24 -11.13 -4.68
C LEU A 210 -17.57 -12.05 -3.66
N MET A 211 -16.94 -11.49 -2.62
CA MET A 211 -16.31 -12.25 -1.54
C MET A 211 -17.36 -13.10 -0.79
N ALA A 212 -18.53 -12.52 -0.51
CA ALA A 212 -19.65 -13.24 0.10
C ALA A 212 -20.22 -14.33 -0.81
N LYS A 213 -20.42 -14.04 -2.10
CA LYS A 213 -20.88 -15.01 -3.11
C LYS A 213 -20.01 -16.26 -3.15
N HIS A 214 -18.71 -16.11 -2.97
CA HIS A 214 -17.74 -17.22 -3.01
C HIS A 214 -17.36 -17.76 -1.63
N GLY A 215 -18.05 -17.34 -0.56
CA GLY A 215 -17.87 -17.88 0.79
C GLY A 215 -16.54 -17.52 1.46
N VAL A 216 -15.96 -16.36 1.10
CA VAL A 216 -14.66 -15.88 1.60
C VAL A 216 -14.74 -14.50 2.26
N SER A 217 -15.89 -14.14 2.85
CA SER A 217 -16.12 -12.82 3.49
C SER A 217 -15.15 -12.47 4.61
N ASP A 218 -14.59 -13.48 5.29
CA ASP A 218 -13.62 -13.29 6.39
C ASP A 218 -12.17 -13.18 5.88
N GLU A 219 -11.96 -13.36 4.59
CA GLU A 219 -10.68 -13.16 3.94
C GLU A 219 -10.52 -11.74 3.40
N HIS A 220 -9.31 -11.42 2.97
CA HIS A 220 -9.04 -10.20 2.22
C HIS A 220 -8.06 -10.45 1.08
N ILE A 221 -8.17 -9.58 0.09
CA ILE A 221 -7.24 -9.37 -1.00
C ILE A 221 -6.71 -7.95 -0.85
N VAL A 222 -5.39 -7.75 -0.83
CA VAL A 222 -4.84 -6.39 -0.82
C VAL A 222 -5.14 -5.72 -2.16
N MET A 223 -6.19 -4.89 -2.17
CA MET A 223 -6.75 -4.29 -3.37
C MET A 223 -6.57 -2.78 -3.34
N ARG A 224 -6.04 -2.19 -4.42
CA ARG A 224 -5.71 -0.76 -4.43
C ARG A 224 -6.03 -0.08 -5.74
N VAL A 225 -6.50 1.16 -5.64
CA VAL A 225 -6.81 2.01 -6.79
C VAL A 225 -5.89 3.23 -6.81
N THR A 226 -5.24 3.47 -7.95
CA THR A 226 -4.49 4.71 -8.20
C THR A 226 -5.07 5.40 -9.43
N GLY A 227 -5.47 6.67 -9.31
CA GLY A 227 -6.21 7.39 -10.37
C GLY A 227 -5.40 7.73 -11.62
N CYS A 228 -4.07 7.55 -11.59
CA CYS A 228 -3.16 7.70 -12.73
C CYS A 228 -1.85 6.90 -12.49
N PRO A 229 -0.97 6.73 -13.50
CA PRO A 229 0.20 5.85 -13.40
C PRO A 229 1.35 6.38 -12.52
N ASN A 230 1.20 7.58 -11.94
CA ASN A 230 2.11 8.06 -10.88
C ASN A 230 2.14 7.13 -9.66
N GLY A 231 1.06 6.38 -9.41
CA GLY A 231 1.08 5.26 -8.46
C GLY A 231 0.94 5.66 -6.98
N CYS A 232 0.36 6.83 -6.68
CA CYS A 232 0.18 7.33 -5.30
C CYS A 232 -0.62 6.35 -4.42
N GLY A 233 -1.60 5.64 -5.00
CA GLY A 233 -2.41 4.64 -4.31
C GLY A 233 -1.68 3.31 -4.05
N ARG A 234 -0.40 3.20 -4.44
CA ARG A 234 0.43 1.99 -4.26
C ARG A 234 -0.16 0.71 -4.88
N ALA A 235 -0.90 0.85 -5.99
CA ALA A 235 -1.49 -0.25 -6.76
C ALA A 235 -0.44 -1.22 -7.33
N MET A 236 0.75 -0.72 -7.68
CA MET A 236 1.89 -1.55 -8.15
C MET A 236 2.57 -2.38 -7.05
N LEU A 237 1.99 -2.48 -5.85
CA LEU A 237 2.36 -3.44 -4.80
C LEU A 237 1.12 -4.13 -4.20
N ALA A 238 -0.03 -4.05 -4.88
CA ALA A 238 -1.25 -4.73 -4.48
C ALA A 238 -1.27 -6.17 -5.02
N GLU A 239 -2.08 -7.04 -4.42
CA GLU A 239 -2.43 -8.32 -5.06
C GLU A 239 -3.29 -8.06 -6.30
N VAL A 240 -4.24 -7.12 -6.18
CA VAL A 240 -5.07 -6.58 -7.26
C VAL A 240 -4.90 -5.05 -7.31
N GLY A 241 -4.33 -4.55 -8.41
CA GLY A 241 -4.09 -3.12 -8.61
C GLY A 241 -4.91 -2.56 -9.76
N LEU A 242 -5.62 -1.45 -9.54
CA LEU A 242 -6.28 -0.67 -10.61
C LEU A 242 -5.49 0.62 -10.85
N VAL A 243 -5.06 0.83 -12.09
CA VAL A 243 -4.32 2.04 -12.52
C VAL A 243 -5.18 2.82 -13.52
N GLY A 244 -5.65 4.00 -13.12
CA GLY A 244 -6.51 4.86 -13.93
C GLY A 244 -5.87 5.22 -15.27
N LYS A 245 -6.67 5.13 -16.34
CA LYS A 245 -6.24 5.39 -17.73
C LYS A 245 -7.10 6.44 -18.42
N ALA A 246 -8.40 6.47 -18.15
CA ALA A 246 -9.35 7.46 -18.63
C ALA A 246 -10.57 7.48 -17.69
N PRO A 247 -11.51 8.43 -17.82
CA PRO A 247 -12.73 8.44 -17.00
C PRO A 247 -13.45 7.08 -17.04
N GLY A 248 -13.63 6.47 -15.86
CA GLY A 248 -14.28 5.16 -15.70
C GLY A 248 -13.47 3.96 -16.24
N ARG A 249 -12.19 4.13 -16.60
CA ARG A 249 -11.34 3.07 -17.16
C ARG A 249 -10.01 2.90 -16.45
N TYR A 250 -9.62 1.65 -16.23
CA TYR A 250 -8.42 1.27 -15.50
C TYR A 250 -7.66 0.14 -16.21
N ASN A 251 -6.35 0.10 -16.03
CA ASN A 251 -5.57 -1.12 -16.23
C ASN A 251 -5.69 -1.96 -14.95
N LEU A 252 -6.04 -3.23 -15.11
CA LEU A 252 -6.13 -4.22 -14.04
C LEU A 252 -4.80 -4.98 -13.97
N HIS A 253 -4.15 -4.95 -12.81
CA HIS A 253 -2.90 -5.64 -12.52
C HIS A 253 -3.13 -6.74 -11.48
N LEU A 254 -2.52 -7.91 -11.67
CA LEU A 254 -2.63 -9.08 -10.80
C LEU A 254 -1.25 -9.65 -10.43
N GLY A 255 -1.19 -10.42 -9.35
CA GLY A 255 -0.03 -11.25 -9.02
C GLY A 255 1.00 -10.62 -8.08
N GLY A 256 0.63 -9.55 -7.36
CA GLY A 256 1.39 -9.14 -6.16
C GLY A 256 1.21 -10.15 -5.02
N ASN A 257 1.56 -9.77 -3.79
CA ASN A 257 1.38 -10.61 -2.61
C ASN A 257 0.96 -9.79 -1.37
N ARG A 258 0.48 -10.47 -0.33
CA ARG A 258 -0.01 -9.83 0.91
C ARG A 258 1.02 -8.90 1.56
N ILE A 259 2.30 -9.26 1.52
CA ILE A 259 3.40 -8.52 2.17
C ILE A 259 3.99 -7.40 1.30
N GLY A 260 3.65 -7.32 0.01
CA GLY A 260 4.06 -6.23 -0.87
C GLY A 260 5.49 -6.31 -1.37
N THR A 261 6.03 -7.51 -1.58
CA THR A 261 7.38 -7.74 -2.07
C THR A 261 7.44 -8.09 -3.56
N ARG A 262 6.29 -8.21 -4.23
CA ARG A 262 6.19 -8.47 -5.67
C ARG A 262 5.29 -7.46 -6.38
N ILE A 263 5.70 -7.04 -7.57
CA ILE A 263 4.94 -6.10 -8.42
C ILE A 263 3.92 -6.91 -9.24
N PRO A 264 2.64 -6.48 -9.31
CA PRO A 264 1.65 -7.15 -10.14
C PRO A 264 1.81 -6.78 -11.63
N ARG A 265 1.74 -7.79 -12.50
CA ARG A 265 1.78 -7.61 -13.96
C ARG A 265 0.41 -7.12 -14.46
N MET A 266 0.41 -6.35 -15.54
CA MET A 266 -0.84 -5.94 -16.19
C MET A 266 -1.55 -7.18 -16.75
N TYR A 267 -2.81 -7.38 -16.38
CA TYR A 267 -3.64 -8.51 -16.81
C TYR A 267 -4.64 -8.10 -17.89
N LYS A 268 -5.31 -6.96 -17.70
CA LYS A 268 -6.21 -6.36 -18.69
C LYS A 268 -5.99 -4.86 -18.76
N GLU A 269 -6.07 -4.31 -19.96
CA GLU A 269 -5.80 -2.90 -20.21
C GLU A 269 -7.10 -2.13 -20.52
N ASN A 270 -7.24 -0.93 -19.94
CA ASN A 270 -8.26 0.05 -20.31
C ASN A 270 -9.73 -0.40 -20.18
N ILE A 271 -10.04 -1.19 -19.16
CA ILE A 271 -11.37 -1.77 -18.95
C ILE A 271 -12.21 -0.97 -17.94
N THR A 272 -13.53 -1.09 -18.05
CA THR A 272 -14.50 -0.45 -17.14
C THR A 272 -14.75 -1.27 -15.87
N GLU A 273 -15.40 -0.68 -14.87
CA GLU A 273 -15.76 -1.38 -13.63
C GLU A 273 -16.55 -2.69 -13.87
N PRO A 274 -17.61 -2.74 -14.70
CA PRO A 274 -18.31 -4.00 -14.97
C PRO A 274 -17.39 -5.12 -15.52
N GLU A 275 -16.45 -4.76 -16.40
CA GLU A 275 -15.48 -5.70 -16.97
C GLU A 275 -14.45 -6.17 -15.90
N ILE A 276 -14.05 -5.27 -15.00
CA ILE A 276 -13.19 -5.59 -13.85
C ILE A 276 -13.92 -6.56 -12.91
N LEU A 277 -15.14 -6.24 -12.51
CA LEU A 277 -15.96 -7.05 -11.61
C LEU A 277 -16.23 -8.44 -12.19
N ALA A 278 -16.58 -8.54 -13.48
CA ALA A 278 -16.77 -9.83 -14.15
C ALA A 278 -15.48 -10.67 -14.13
N SER A 279 -14.33 -10.04 -14.36
CA SER A 279 -13.03 -10.73 -14.29
C SER A 279 -12.73 -11.20 -12.86
N LEU A 280 -12.96 -10.36 -11.85
CA LEU A 280 -12.68 -10.70 -10.46
C LEU A 280 -13.67 -11.73 -9.89
N ASP A 281 -14.93 -11.73 -10.32
CA ASP A 281 -15.92 -12.74 -9.94
C ASP A 281 -15.44 -14.15 -10.31
N GLU A 282 -14.97 -14.34 -11.56
CA GLU A 282 -14.39 -15.61 -12.00
C GLU A 282 -13.16 -15.98 -11.16
N LEU A 283 -12.21 -15.06 -11.01
CA LEU A 283 -10.92 -15.33 -10.37
C LEU A 283 -11.06 -15.60 -8.87
N ILE A 284 -11.91 -14.86 -8.15
CA ILE A 284 -12.20 -15.09 -6.73
C ILE A 284 -12.89 -16.44 -6.57
N GLY A 285 -13.83 -16.78 -7.47
CA GLY A 285 -14.49 -18.09 -7.45
C GLY A 285 -13.53 -19.26 -7.66
N ARG A 286 -12.50 -19.09 -8.49
CA ARG A 286 -11.41 -20.08 -8.62
C ARG A 286 -10.54 -20.13 -7.37
N TRP A 287 -10.08 -18.98 -6.88
CA TRP A 287 -9.24 -18.91 -5.67
C TRP A 287 -9.92 -19.57 -4.47
N ALA A 288 -11.20 -19.29 -4.22
CA ALA A 288 -11.94 -19.88 -3.11
C ALA A 288 -11.97 -21.42 -3.14
N LYS A 289 -11.91 -22.02 -4.34
CA LYS A 289 -12.00 -23.48 -4.54
C LYS A 289 -10.65 -24.18 -4.71
N GLU A 290 -9.66 -23.47 -5.26
CA GLU A 290 -8.40 -24.04 -5.74
C GLU A 290 -7.19 -23.61 -4.90
N ARG A 291 -7.37 -22.71 -3.92
CA ARG A 291 -6.27 -22.24 -3.06
C ARG A 291 -5.73 -23.31 -2.13
N GLU A 292 -4.44 -23.23 -1.85
CA GLU A 292 -3.83 -23.97 -0.74
C GLU A 292 -4.17 -23.33 0.62
N ALA A 293 -3.91 -24.05 1.71
CA ALA A 293 -4.21 -23.57 3.06
C ALA A 293 -3.44 -22.27 3.37
N GLY A 294 -4.18 -21.19 3.62
CA GLY A 294 -3.61 -19.87 3.92
C GLY A 294 -3.04 -19.11 2.71
N GLU A 295 -3.19 -19.63 1.49
CA GLU A 295 -2.68 -19.00 0.27
C GLU A 295 -3.44 -17.70 -0.06
N GLY A 296 -2.69 -16.60 -0.19
CA GLY A 296 -3.22 -15.31 -0.63
C GLY A 296 -3.58 -15.31 -2.12
N PHE A 297 -4.56 -14.49 -2.49
CA PHE A 297 -5.07 -14.42 -3.86
C PHE A 297 -3.98 -14.09 -4.89
N GLY A 298 -3.07 -13.18 -4.56
CA GLY A 298 -2.00 -12.79 -5.48
C GLY A 298 -1.00 -13.93 -5.76
N ASP A 299 -0.63 -14.71 -4.75
CA ASP A 299 0.21 -15.90 -4.91
C ASP A 299 -0.52 -17.00 -5.69
N PHE A 300 -1.81 -17.21 -5.40
CA PHE A 300 -2.67 -18.12 -6.15
C PHE A 300 -2.68 -17.80 -7.65
N THR A 301 -2.87 -16.54 -8.04
CA THR A 301 -2.93 -16.17 -9.47
C THR A 301 -1.63 -16.49 -10.22
N VAL A 302 -0.49 -16.46 -9.53
CA VAL A 302 0.80 -16.85 -10.10
C VAL A 302 0.93 -18.37 -10.16
N ARG A 303 0.65 -19.08 -9.06
CA ARG A 303 0.74 -20.54 -8.99
C ARG A 303 -0.19 -21.23 -10.00
N ALA A 304 -1.42 -20.74 -10.13
CA ALA A 304 -2.43 -21.28 -11.03
C ALA A 304 -2.23 -20.88 -12.51
N GLY A 305 -1.13 -20.19 -12.85
CA GLY A 305 -0.82 -19.81 -14.23
C GLY A 305 -1.74 -18.74 -14.83
N ILE A 306 -2.51 -18.02 -14.01
CA ILE A 306 -3.40 -16.94 -14.47
C ILE A 306 -2.57 -15.73 -14.93
N ILE A 307 -1.47 -15.44 -14.25
CA ILE A 307 -0.57 -14.34 -14.60
C ILE A 307 0.89 -14.73 -14.37
N ARG A 308 1.79 -14.34 -15.28
CA ARG A 308 3.23 -14.51 -15.08
C ARG A 308 3.73 -13.57 -13.98
N PRO A 309 4.61 -14.03 -13.07
CA PRO A 309 5.18 -13.15 -12.06
C PRO A 309 6.08 -12.07 -12.71
N VAL A 310 6.28 -10.97 -11.99
CA VAL A 310 7.32 -9.98 -12.27
C VAL A 310 8.49 -10.29 -11.34
N LEU A 311 9.56 -10.83 -11.90
CA LEU A 311 10.75 -11.27 -11.15
C LEU A 311 11.85 -10.21 -11.19
N ASP A 312 11.88 -9.44 -12.27
CA ASP A 312 12.94 -8.48 -12.54
C ASP A 312 12.40 -7.25 -13.28
N PRO A 313 11.74 -6.33 -12.57
CA PRO A 313 10.80 -5.39 -13.16
C PRO A 313 11.44 -4.37 -14.12
N ALA A 314 12.75 -4.17 -14.04
CA ALA A 314 13.48 -3.32 -15.00
C ALA A 314 13.58 -3.95 -16.40
N ARG A 315 13.39 -5.26 -16.48
CA ARG A 315 13.57 -6.09 -17.68
C ARG A 315 12.31 -6.86 -18.07
N ASP A 316 11.46 -7.26 -17.10
CA ASP A 316 10.35 -8.17 -17.33
C ASP A 316 8.95 -7.63 -16.94
N LEU A 317 8.82 -6.40 -16.44
CA LEU A 317 7.51 -5.85 -16.04
C LEU A 317 6.53 -5.77 -17.21
N TRP A 318 7.04 -5.33 -18.36
CA TRP A 318 6.26 -5.16 -19.57
C TRP A 318 6.31 -6.44 -20.41
N ASP A 319 5.18 -6.81 -21.01
CA ASP A 319 5.10 -7.92 -21.96
C ASP A 319 5.74 -7.59 -23.33
#